data_AF-A0A454WDZ4-F1
#
_entry.id   AF-A0A454WDZ4-F1
#
_cell.length_a   1.000
_cell.length_b   1.000
_cell.length_c   1.000
_cell.angle_alpha   90.00
_cell.angle_beta   90.00
_cell.angle_gamma   90.00
#
_symmetry.space_group_name_H-M   'P 1'
#
loop_
_entity.id
_entity.type
_entity.pdbx_description
1 polymer ?
#
loop_
_entity_poly.entity_id
_entity_poly.type
_entity_poly.pdbx_seq_one_letter_code
_entity_poly.pdbx_strand_id
1 'polypeptide(L)' 'MSDGQVTIKLTSDEALVLSDWLEKLQMTDLSRVVDDPAVWAPIHRIAGTLDKSLAGLFAPDYDQRLEAARRRLRPEED' A
#
# COMPACT_ATOMS: atom_id res chain seq x y z
N MET A 1 9.06 -27.96 0.08
CA MET A 1 9.27 -26.93 1.13
C MET A 1 7.93 -26.28 1.33
N SER A 2 7.40 -26.23 2.55
CA SER A 2 6.07 -25.67 2.80
C SER A 2 6.07 -24.21 2.38
N ASP A 3 5.39 -23.91 1.28
CA ASP A 3 5.19 -22.57 0.74
C ASP A 3 4.19 -21.86 1.67
N GLY A 4 4.68 -21.50 2.86
CA GLY A 4 3.88 -20.95 3.94
C GLY A 4 3.34 -19.59 3.51
N GLN A 5 2.10 -19.57 3.03
CA GLN A 5 1.44 -18.32 2.67
C GLN A 5 1.23 -17.47 3.94
N VAL A 6 1.85 -16.30 3.97
CA VAL A 6 1.58 -15.31 5.01
C VAL A 6 0.34 -14.51 4.62
N THR A 7 -0.67 -14.50 5.48
CA THR A 7 -1.87 -13.68 5.29
C THR A 7 -1.74 -12.42 6.14
N ILE A 8 -1.69 -11.25 5.50
CA ILE A 8 -1.70 -9.95 6.17
C ILE A 8 -3.12 -9.40 6.08
N LYS A 9 -3.70 -9.04 7.23
CA LYS A 9 -4.98 -8.33 7.29
C LYS A 9 -4.68 -6.86 7.52
N LEU A 10 -5.19 -6.03 6.62
CA LEU A 10 -5.11 -4.58 6.70
C LEU A 10 -6.51 -4.04 6.96
N THR A 11 -6.59 -3.02 7.80
CA THR A 11 -7.79 -2.18 7.88
C THR A 11 -7.97 -1.39 6.59
N SER A 12 -9.16 -0.85 6.36
CA SER A 12 -9.43 -0.01 5.18
C SER A 12 -8.49 1.19 5.11
N ASP A 13 -8.17 1.81 6.25
CA ASP A 13 -7.28 2.97 6.33
C ASP A 13 -5.82 2.57 6.01
N GLU A 14 -5.33 1.44 6.52
CA GLU A 14 -3.98 0.93 6.21
C GLU A 14 -3.85 0.53 4.75
N ALA A 15 -4.85 -0.16 4.21
CA ALA A 15 -4.90 -0.55 2.81
C ALA A 15 -4.84 0.69 1.90
N LEU A 16 -5.60 1.75 2.24
CA LEU A 16 -5.63 3.00 1.49
C LEU A 16 -4.27 3.71 1.49
N VAL A 17 -3.67 3.88 2.67
CA VAL A 17 -2.36 4.55 2.80
C VAL A 17 -1.24 3.75 2.13
N LEU A 18 -1.25 2.42 2.28
CA LEU A 18 -0.26 1.55 1.65
C LEU A 18 -0.40 1.53 0.13
N SER A 19 -1.62 1.52 -0.39
CA SER A 19 -1.89 1.59 -1.82
C SER A 19 -1.38 2.90 -2.43
N ASP A 20 -1.64 4.05 -1.79
CA ASP A 20 -1.14 5.36 -2.25
C ASP A 20 0.40 5.42 -2.29
N TRP A 21 1.04 4.85 -1.28
CA TRP A 21 2.50 4.80 -1.24
C TRP A 21 3.07 3.89 -2.32
N LEU A 22 2.44 2.74 -2.58
CA LEU A 22 2.86 1.80 -3.63
C LEU A 22 2.70 2.39 -5.04
N GLU A 23 1.63 3.13 -5.29
CA GLU A 23 1.44 3.93 -6.52
C GLU A 23 2.58 4.93 -6.72
N LYS A 24 2.87 5.76 -5.71
CA LYS A 24 3.98 6.71 -5.74
C LYS A 24 5.33 6.04 -5.93
N LEU A 25 5.51 4.88 -5.31
CA LEU A 25 6.72 4.08 -5.44
C LEU A 25 6.90 3.64 -6.90
N GLN A 26 5.84 3.17 -7.58
CA GLN A 26 5.88 2.79 -9.00
C GLN A 26 6.11 3.96 -9.96
N MET A 27 5.60 5.14 -9.64
CA MET A 27 5.89 6.36 -10.40
C MET A 27 7.32 6.87 -10.19
N THR A 28 7.94 6.46 -9.07
CA THR A 28 9.34 6.75 -8.75
C THR A 28 10.24 5.63 -9.26
N ASP A 29 11.52 5.91 -9.42
CA ASP A 29 12.51 4.88 -9.73
C ASP A 29 12.65 3.90 -8.56
N LEU A 30 11.95 2.76 -8.61
CA LEU A 30 11.94 1.72 -7.56
C LEU A 30 13.36 1.31 -7.14
N SER A 31 14.31 1.33 -8.08
CA SER A 31 15.69 0.94 -7.84
C SER A 31 16.42 1.86 -6.84
N ARG A 32 15.88 3.07 -6.59
CA ARG A 32 16.43 4.02 -5.62
C ARG A 32 15.88 3.83 -4.21
N VAL A 33 14.76 3.14 -4.07
CA VAL A 33 14.06 2.94 -2.79
C VAL A 33 14.22 1.51 -2.31
N VAL A 34 14.43 0.58 -3.23
CA VAL A 34 14.49 -0.85 -2.97
C VAL A 34 15.71 -1.45 -3.65
N ASP A 35 16.74 -1.75 -2.83
CA ASP A 35 18.05 -2.22 -3.31
C ASP A 35 18.02 -3.65 -3.86
N ASP A 36 17.10 -4.50 -3.39
CA ASP A 36 17.00 -5.91 -3.80
C ASP A 36 15.88 -6.13 -4.82
N PRO A 37 16.16 -6.61 -6.05
CA PRO A 37 15.13 -6.93 -7.03
C PRO A 37 14.14 -8.01 -6.58
N ALA A 38 14.51 -8.86 -5.60
CA ALA A 38 13.66 -9.95 -5.11
C ALA A 38 12.36 -9.46 -4.47
N VAL A 39 12.34 -8.23 -3.93
CA VAL A 39 11.14 -7.64 -3.32
C VAL A 39 10.20 -6.99 -4.35
N TRP A 40 10.63 -6.81 -5.61
CA TRP A 40 9.77 -6.24 -6.65
C TRP A 40 8.55 -7.12 -6.93
N ALA A 41 8.74 -8.43 -7.05
CA ALA A 41 7.65 -9.36 -7.33
C ALA A 41 6.60 -9.40 -6.20
N PRO A 42 6.98 -9.49 -4.91
CA PRO A 42 6.06 -9.31 -3.78
C PRO A 42 5.37 -7.94 -3.76
N ILE A 43 6.09 -6.85 -4.00
CA ILE A 43 5.54 -5.48 -4.04
C ILE A 43 4.45 -5.35 -5.11
N HIS A 44 4.73 -5.83 -6.34
CA HIS A 44 3.74 -5.84 -7.41
C HIS A 44 2.52 -6.71 -7.09
N ARG A 45 2.72 -7.85 -6.41
CA ARG A 45 1.59 -8.70 -5.97
C ARG A 45 0.72 -7.98 -4.95
N ILE A 46 1.32 -7.34 -3.94
CA ILE A 46 0.60 -6.58 -2.91
C ILE A 46 -0.15 -5.42 -3.55
N ALA A 47 0.51 -4.63 -4.42
CA ALA A 47 -0.12 -3.53 -5.14
C ALA A 47 -1.34 -4.01 -5.95
N GLY A 48 -1.18 -5.09 -6.72
CA GLY A 48 -2.30 -5.66 -7.51
C GLY A 48 -3.42 -6.27 -6.67
N THR A 49 -3.14 -6.75 -5.46
CA THR A 49 -4.18 -7.22 -4.52
C THR A 49 -4.94 -6.05 -3.90
N LEU A 50 -4.22 -4.97 -3.55
CA LEU A 50 -4.82 -3.77 -2.98
C LEU A 50 -5.68 -3.03 -4.00
N ASP A 51 -5.19 -2.86 -5.24
CA ASP A 51 -5.93 -2.20 -6.32
C ASP A 51 -7.28 -2.89 -6.61
N LYS A 52 -7.29 -4.23 -6.65
CA LYS A 52 -8.52 -5.01 -6.82
C LYS A 52 -9.48 -4.91 -5.65
N SER A 53 -8.95 -4.75 -4.43
CA SER A 53 -9.75 -4.72 -3.20
C SER A 53 -10.27 -3.31 -2.90
N LEU A 54 -9.55 -2.29 -3.35
CA LEU A 54 -9.86 -0.88 -3.19
C LEU A 54 -10.49 -0.30 -4.46
N ALA A 55 -11.61 -0.86 -4.91
CA ALA A 55 -12.40 -0.29 -6.02
C ALA A 55 -12.84 1.18 -5.77
N GLY A 56 -12.64 1.72 -4.56
CA GLY A 56 -12.86 3.11 -4.18
C GLY A 56 -11.67 4.07 -4.39
N LEU A 57 -10.53 3.63 -4.94
CA LEU A 57 -9.39 4.53 -5.26
C LEU A 57 -9.77 5.62 -6.28
N PHE A 58 -10.79 5.38 -7.10
CA PHE A 58 -11.29 6.34 -8.10
C PHE A 58 -12.41 7.24 -7.57
N ALA A 59 -12.69 7.21 -6.26
CA ALA A 59 -13.71 8.08 -5.69
C ALA A 59 -13.22 9.54 -5.71
N PRO A 60 -14.07 10.52 -6.06
CA PRO A 60 -13.67 11.93 -6.11
C PRO A 60 -13.24 12.49 -4.75
N ASP A 61 -13.56 11.80 -3.67
CA ASP A 61 -13.14 12.10 -2.30
C ASP A 61 -11.92 11.28 -1.82
N TYR A 62 -11.18 10.64 -2.75
CA TYR A 62 -10.00 9.83 -2.45
C TYR A 62 -8.97 10.56 -1.60
N ASP A 63 -8.57 11.77 -1.98
CA ASP A 63 -7.57 12.56 -1.24
C ASP A 63 -8.01 12.87 0.20
N GLN A 64 -9.31 13.16 0.39
CA GLN A 64 -9.86 13.45 1.72
C GLN A 64 -9.87 12.19 2.60
N ARG A 65 -10.21 11.03 2.03
CA ARG A 65 -10.17 9.74 2.72
C ARG A 65 -8.74 9.35 3.07
N LEU A 66 -7.80 9.56 2.16
CA LEU A 66 -6.39 9.27 2.37
C LEU A 66 -5.82 10.12 3.51
N GLU A 67 -6.10 11.42 3.54
CA GLU A 67 -5.64 12.30 4.62
C GLU A 67 -6.34 12.01 5.96
N ALA A 68 -7.60 11.55 5.95
CA ALA A 68 -8.26 11.08 7.15
C ALA A 68 -7.63 9.78 7.69
N ALA A 69 -7.35 8.82 6.80
CA ALA A 69 -6.68 7.56 7.13
C ALA A 69 -5.28 7.82 7.70
N ARG A 70 -4.48 8.66 7.04
CA ARG A 70 -3.16 9.08 7.54
C ARG A 70 -3.23 9.67 8.93
N ARG A 71 -4.18 10.56 9.20
CA ARG A 71 -4.35 11.17 10.53
C ARG A 71 -4.68 10.16 11.61
N ARG A 72 -5.45 9.12 11.29
CA ARG A 72 -5.79 8.04 12.23
C ARG A 72 -4.64 7.07 12.48
N LEU A 73 -3.78 6.87 11.48
CA LEU A 73 -2.66 5.92 11.53
C LEU A 73 -1.33 6.52 12.01
N ARG A 74 -1.20 7.85 12.01
CA ARG A 74 -0.02 8.50 12.60
C ARG A 74 0.00 8.17 14.10
N PRO A 75 1.13 7.69 14.63
CA PRO A 75 1.27 7.54 16.07
C PRO A 75 1.04 8.91 16.72
N GLU A 76 0.33 8.94 17.85
CA GLU A 76 0.34 10.12 18.72
C GLU A 76 1.81 10.40 19.07
N GLU A 77 2.29 11.59 18.73
CA GLU A 77 3.62 12.05 19.14
C GLU A 77 3.59 12.21 20.66
N ASP A 78 4.14 11.24 21.39
CA ASP A 78 4.49 11.34 22.82
C ASP A 78 5.92 11.88 22.99
#